data_AF-A0A3C1S1G3-F1
#
_entry.id   AF-A0A3C1S1G3-F1
#
_cell.length_a   1.000
_cell.length_b   1.000
_cell.length_c   1.000
_cell.angle_alpha   90.00
_cell.angle_beta   90.00
_cell.angle_gamma   90.00
#
_symmetry.space_group_name_H-M   'P 1'
#
loop_
_entity.id
_entity.type
_entity.pdbx_description
1 polymer ?
#
loop_
_entity_poly.entity_id
_entity_poly.type
_entity_poly.pdbx_seq_one_letter_code
_entity_poly.pdbx_strand_id
1 'polypeptide(L)'
;MCIALIIFVCALILAVFLLSLGKLLSKKFKYDREFQSPFECGFSTFNDYRLKFSLHFFLIALIFIIFDVELIILFPFYSEYSLHKRLRGAYLFVLFLFLLRLGLFNE
;
A
#
# COMPACT_ATOMS: atom_id res chain seq x y z
N MET A 1 -17.57 6.97 14.00
CA MET A 1 -17.84 6.72 12.56
C MET A 1 -18.08 8.01 11.78
N CYS A 2 -19.00 8.88 12.20
CA CYS A 2 -19.31 10.13 11.49
C CYS A 2 -18.12 11.13 11.41
N ILE A 3 -17.35 11.30 12.49
CA ILE A 3 -16.19 12.22 12.53
C ILE A 3 -15.10 11.80 11.52
N ALA A 4 -14.80 10.50 11.44
CA ALA A 4 -13.81 9.98 10.49
C ALA A 4 -14.24 10.22 9.03
N LEU A 5 -15.55 10.05 8.74
CA LEU A 5 -16.10 10.30 7.41
C LEU A 5 -16.03 11.79 7.05
N ILE A 6 -16.32 12.69 8.00
CA ILE A 6 -16.17 14.14 7.81
C ILE A 6 -14.72 14.51 7.49
N ILE A 7 -13.75 13.99 8.26
CA ILE A 7 -12.32 14.25 8.02
C ILE A 7 -11.90 13.76 6.63
N PHE A 8 -12.33 12.57 6.22
CA PHE A 8 -12.02 12.01 4.91
C PHE A 8 -12.57 12.88 3.76
N VAL A 9 -13.82 13.31 3.87
CA VAL A 9 -14.45 14.20 2.87
C VAL A 9 -13.74 15.55 2.80
N CYS A 10 -13.40 16.15 3.95
CA CYS A 10 -12.64 17.39 3.99
C CYS A 10 -11.26 17.26 3.32
N ALA A 11 -10.55 16.14 3.55
CA ALA A 11 -9.26 15.89 2.94
C ALA A 11 -9.36 15.76 1.40
N LEU A 12 -10.40 15.07 0.90
CA LEU A 12 -10.66 14.97 -0.55
C LEU A 12 -10.97 16.33 -1.17
N ILE A 13 -11.81 17.13 -0.53
CA ILE A 13 -12.15 18.47 -1.02
C ILE A 13 -10.89 19.33 -1.08
N LEU A 14 -10.04 19.29 -0.05
CA LEU A 14 -8.78 20.02 -0.02
C LEU A 14 -7.84 19.58 -1.16
N ALA A 15 -7.69 18.28 -1.39
CA ALA A 15 -6.84 17.75 -2.46
C ALA A 15 -7.30 18.23 -3.85
N VAL A 16 -8.60 18.15 -4.13
CA VAL A 16 -9.19 18.62 -5.40
C VAL A 16 -9.05 20.15 -5.53
N PHE A 17 -9.26 20.88 -4.45
CA PHE A 17 -9.09 22.32 -4.43
C PHE A 17 -7.64 22.72 -4.78
N LEU A 18 -6.64 22.11 -4.14
CA LEU A 18 -5.23 22.39 -4.43
C LEU A 18 -4.83 22.01 -5.86
N LEU A 19 -5.29 20.87 -6.37
CA LEU A 19 -5.04 20.45 -7.75
C LEU A 19 -5.66 21.41 -8.77
N SER A 20 -6.90 21.86 -8.53
CA SER A 20 -7.57 22.81 -9.42
C SER A 20 -6.91 24.20 -9.38
N LEU A 21 -6.53 24.67 -8.19
CA LEU A 21 -5.79 25.91 -8.02
C LEU A 21 -4.44 25.87 -8.77
N GLY A 22 -3.70 24.76 -8.64
CA GLY A 22 -2.44 24.55 -9.36
C GLY A 22 -2.63 24.57 -10.88
N LYS A 23 -3.72 24.01 -11.39
CA LYS A 23 -4.06 24.05 -12.83
C LYS A 23 -4.45 25.45 -13.30
N LEU A 24 -5.20 26.20 -12.51
CA LEU A 24 -5.64 27.58 -12.84
C LEU A 24 -4.47 28.56 -12.82
N LEU A 25 -3.57 28.44 -11.84
CA LEU A 25 -2.37 29.28 -11.73
C LEU A 25 -1.26 28.87 -12.71
N SER A 26 -1.30 27.65 -13.26
CA SER A 26 -0.28 27.17 -14.18
C SER A 26 -0.32 27.93 -15.50
N LYS A 27 0.75 28.68 -15.76
CA LYS A 27 1.01 29.36 -17.03
C LYS A 27 1.49 28.34 -18.08
N LYS A 28 0.61 27.48 -18.60
CA LYS A 28 0.98 26.54 -19.68
C LYS A 28 1.21 27.30 -20.98
N PHE A 29 2.47 27.64 -21.26
CA PHE A 29 2.80 28.54 -22.37
C PHE A 29 3.05 27.86 -23.72
N LYS A 30 3.19 26.53 -23.80
CA LYS A 30 3.24 25.75 -25.05
C LYS A 30 3.10 24.26 -24.78
N TYR A 31 2.37 23.56 -25.65
CA TYR A 31 2.32 22.10 -25.70
C TYR A 31 3.52 21.58 -26.50
N ASP A 32 4.71 21.71 -25.95
CA ASP A 32 5.92 21.18 -26.59
C ASP A 32 6.07 19.69 -26.27
N ARG A 33 6.19 18.87 -27.32
CA ARG A 33 6.28 17.40 -27.24
C ARG A 33 7.42 16.92 -26.33
N GLU A 34 8.55 17.61 -26.35
CA GLU A 34 9.75 17.29 -25.56
C GLU A 34 9.51 17.42 -24.03
N PHE A 35 8.60 18.31 -23.61
CA PHE A 35 8.20 18.41 -22.20
C PHE A 35 7.23 17.30 -21.77
N GLN A 36 6.58 16.65 -22.73
CA GLN A 36 5.61 15.57 -22.48
C GLN A 36 6.21 14.18 -22.66
N SER A 37 7.40 14.06 -23.24
CA SER A 37 8.15 12.81 -23.30
C SER A 37 8.81 12.46 -21.97
N PRO A 38 8.96 11.15 -21.65
CA PRO A 38 9.73 10.69 -20.50
C PRO A 38 11.17 11.25 -20.55
N PHE A 39 11.69 11.69 -19.41
CA PHE A 39 13.03 12.24 -19.32
C PHE A 39 14.08 11.12 -19.26
N GLU A 40 14.61 10.72 -20.41
CA GLU A 40 15.74 9.78 -20.53
C GLU A 40 16.96 10.51 -21.11
N CYS A 41 17.40 11.57 -20.44
CA CYS A 41 18.58 12.35 -20.85
C CYS A 41 18.51 12.93 -22.28
N GLY A 42 17.30 13.15 -22.81
CA GLY A 42 17.08 13.66 -24.17
C GLY A 42 17.08 12.60 -25.27
N PHE A 43 17.11 11.31 -24.90
CA PHE A 43 16.98 10.21 -25.85
C PHE A 43 15.53 9.71 -25.93
N SER A 44 15.09 9.35 -27.14
CA SER A 44 13.84 8.60 -27.31
C SER A 44 14.03 7.20 -26.77
N THR A 45 13.08 6.72 -25.98
CA THR A 45 13.07 5.37 -25.44
C THR A 45 13.17 4.33 -26.56
N PHE A 46 14.28 3.58 -26.58
CA PHE A 46 14.60 2.64 -27.67
C PHE A 46 13.88 1.29 -27.53
N ASN A 47 13.27 1.01 -26.38
CA ASN A 47 12.71 -0.31 -26.08
C ASN A 47 11.41 -0.19 -25.28
N ASP A 48 10.52 -1.17 -25.43
CA ASP A 48 9.31 -1.26 -24.61
C ASP A 48 9.70 -1.32 -23.12
N TYR A 49 9.06 -0.47 -22.31
CA TYR A 49 9.27 -0.39 -20.84
C TYR A 49 8.90 -1.68 -20.08
N ARG A 50 8.44 -2.72 -20.79
CA ARG A 50 8.16 -4.05 -20.24
C ARG A 50 9.44 -4.84 -20.10
N LEU A 51 10.34 -4.33 -19.27
CA LEU A 51 11.51 -5.09 -18.82
C LEU A 51 11.03 -6.32 -18.06
N LYS A 52 11.68 -7.46 -18.29
CA LYS A 52 11.43 -8.68 -17.52
C LYS A 52 11.78 -8.37 -16.07
N PHE A 53 10.74 -8.31 -15.25
CA PHE A 53 10.85 -8.03 -13.83
C PHE A 53 11.67 -9.14 -13.15
N SER A 54 12.48 -8.78 -12.16
CA SER A 54 13.25 -9.78 -11.43
C SER A 54 12.30 -10.62 -10.56
N LEU A 55 12.51 -11.94 -10.56
CA LEU A 55 11.68 -12.86 -9.78
C LEU A 55 11.76 -12.59 -8.26
N HIS A 56 12.85 -11.99 -7.79
CA HIS A 56 13.02 -11.64 -6.39
C HIS A 56 11.95 -10.67 -5.90
N PHE A 57 11.66 -9.61 -6.66
CA PHE A 57 10.60 -8.67 -6.25
C PHE A 57 9.21 -9.28 -6.34
N PHE A 58 9.01 -10.27 -7.21
CA PHE A 58 7.75 -11.01 -7.29
C PHE A 58 7.53 -11.88 -6.05
N LEU A 59 8.58 -12.57 -5.59
CA LEU A 59 8.52 -13.37 -4.37
C LEU A 59 8.19 -12.52 -3.14
N ILE A 60 8.81 -11.34 -3.00
CA ILE A 60 8.50 -10.42 -1.90
C ILE A 60 7.01 -10.02 -1.89
N ALA A 61 6.42 -9.75 -3.06
CA ALA A 61 5.00 -9.43 -3.17
C ALA A 61 4.09 -10.61 -2.79
N LEU A 62 4.50 -11.83 -3.14
CA LEU A 62 3.76 -13.05 -2.79
C LEU A 62 3.78 -13.29 -1.27
N ILE A 63 4.95 -13.17 -0.64
CA ILE A 63 5.10 -13.28 0.83
C ILE A 63 4.24 -12.23 1.53
N PHE A 64 4.22 -10.99 1.02
CA PHE A 64 3.38 -9.93 1.56
C PHE A 64 1.89 -10.27 1.52
N ILE A 65 1.39 -10.89 0.44
CA ILE A 65 -0.01 -11.30 0.32
C ILE A 65 -0.37 -12.36 1.36
N ILE A 66 0.49 -13.38 1.53
CA ILE A 66 0.25 -14.44 2.52
C ILE A 66 0.22 -13.84 3.93
N PHE A 67 1.20 -13.00 4.25
CA PHE A 67 1.29 -12.34 5.55
C PHE A 67 0.10 -11.43 5.86
N ASP A 68 -0.43 -10.69 4.86
CA ASP A 68 -1.59 -9.82 5.04
C ASP A 68 -2.87 -10.63 5.35
N VAL A 69 -3.07 -11.77 4.67
CA VAL A 69 -4.19 -12.69 4.96
C VAL A 69 -4.11 -13.24 6.38
N GLU A 70 -2.90 -13.59 6.83
CA GLU A 70 -2.65 -14.10 8.17
C GLU A 70 -2.94 -13.05 9.26
N LEU A 71 -2.62 -11.77 9.01
CA LEU A 71 -2.95 -10.68 9.93
C LEU A 71 -4.45 -10.47 10.09
N ILE A 72 -5.24 -10.62 9.02
CA ILE A 72 -6.70 -10.53 9.08
C ILE A 72 -7.28 -11.63 10.00
N ILE A 73 -6.71 -12.85 9.94
CA ILE A 73 -7.12 -13.98 10.79
C ILE A 73 -6.80 -13.69 12.27
N LEU A 74 -5.77 -12.91 12.55
CA LEU A 74 -5.31 -12.57 13.90
C LEU A 74 -6.12 -11.43 14.56
N PHE A 75 -6.69 -10.52 13.78
CA PHE A 75 -7.51 -9.40 14.27
C PHE A 75 -8.69 -9.77 15.21
N PRO A 76 -9.55 -10.78 14.92
CA PRO A 76 -10.69 -11.12 15.79
C PRO A 76 -10.28 -11.53 17.21
N PHE A 77 -9.09 -12.11 17.39
CA PHE A 77 -8.58 -12.52 18.71
C PHE A 77 -8.25 -11.34 19.63
N TYR A 78 -7.93 -10.17 19.07
CA TYR A 78 -7.69 -8.95 19.85
C TYR A 78 -8.99 -8.36 20.43
N SER A 79 -10.13 -8.62 19.78
CA SER A 79 -11.42 -8.00 20.11
C SER A 79 -12.20 -8.69 21.24
N GLU A 80 -11.68 -9.78 21.82
CA GLU A 80 -12.39 -10.53 22.86
C GLU A 80 -12.20 -9.94 24.28
N TYR A 81 -13.33 -9.58 24.92
CA TYR A 81 -13.34 -8.88 26.23
C TYR A 81 -13.38 -9.79 27.46
N SER A 82 -13.66 -11.09 27.33
CA SER A 82 -13.79 -12.00 28.48
C SER A 82 -12.42 -12.48 28.99
N LEU A 83 -12.17 -12.41 30.31
CA LEU A 83 -10.88 -12.79 30.93
C LEU A 83 -10.44 -14.22 30.63
N HIS A 84 -11.36 -15.20 30.67
CA HIS A 84 -11.03 -16.61 30.42
C HIS A 84 -10.72 -16.85 28.94
N LYS A 85 -11.42 -16.15 28.04
CA LYS A 85 -11.17 -16.20 26.59
C LYS A 85 -9.90 -15.43 26.21
N ARG A 86 -9.52 -14.39 26.97
CA ARG A 86 -8.28 -13.62 26.78
C ARG A 86 -7.04 -14.48 26.99
N LEU A 87 -6.99 -15.32 28.02
CA LEU A 87 -5.83 -16.21 28.26
C LEU A 87 -5.68 -17.26 27.15
N ARG A 88 -6.80 -17.89 26.75
CA ARG A 88 -6.81 -18.83 25.62
C ARG A 88 -6.45 -18.15 24.29
N GLY A 89 -6.96 -16.94 24.06
CA GLY A 89 -6.63 -16.13 22.89
C GLY A 89 -5.15 -15.72 22.85
N ALA A 90 -4.58 -15.33 24.00
CA ALA A 90 -3.16 -15.02 24.12
C ALA A 90 -2.26 -16.23 23.82
N TYR A 91 -2.64 -17.44 24.27
CA TYR A 91 -1.90 -18.66 23.93
C TYR A 91 -1.93 -18.95 22.43
N LEU A 92 -3.12 -18.88 21.80
CA LEU A 92 -3.27 -19.08 20.35
C LEU A 92 -2.53 -18.02 19.55
N PHE A 93 -2.52 -16.77 20.02
CA PHE A 93 -1.78 -15.67 19.41
C PHE A 93 -0.26 -15.92 19.42
N VAL A 94 0.30 -16.35 20.55
CA VAL A 94 1.74 -16.68 20.66
C VAL A 94 2.09 -17.88 19.77
N LEU A 95 1.24 -18.92 19.75
CA LEU A 95 1.41 -20.07 18.86
C LEU A 95 1.40 -19.63 17.38
N PHE A 96 0.47 -18.77 17.00
CA PHE A 96 0.34 -18.26 15.64
C PHE A 96 1.55 -17.41 15.22
N LEU A 97 2.03 -16.51 16.09
CA LEU A 97 3.27 -15.76 15.86
C LEU A 97 4.50 -16.67 15.71
N PHE A 98 4.55 -17.77 16.44
CA PHE A 98 5.62 -18.76 16.29
C PHE A 98 5.56 -19.46 14.93
N LEU A 99 4.38 -19.85 14.46
CA LEU A 99 4.18 -20.43 13.13
C LEU A 99 4.57 -19.46 12.00
N LEU A 100 4.18 -18.19 12.12
CA LEU A 100 4.59 -17.13 11.19
C LEU A 100 6.11 -17.01 11.10
N ARG A 101 6.80 -17.05 12.25
CA ARG A 101 8.25 -16.99 12.29
C ARG A 101 8.90 -18.19 11.60
N LEU A 102 8.31 -19.38 11.72
CA LEU A 102 8.80 -20.57 11.03
C LEU A 102 8.56 -20.52 9.52
N GLY A 103 7.39 -20.05 9.08
CA GLY A 103 7.06 -19.86 7.66
C GLY A 103 8.03 -18.90 6.98
N LEU A 104 8.28 -17.75 7.59
CA LEU A 104 9.22 -16.74 7.08
C LEU A 104 10.68 -17.24 7.05
N PHE A 105 11.08 -18.16 7.92
CA PHE A 105 12.45 -18.69 7.91
C PHE A 105 12.68 -19.73 6.80
N ASN A 106 11.61 -20.36 6.32
CA ASN A 106 11.67 -21.39 5.29
C ASN A 106 11.59 -20.83 3.86
N GLU A 107 11.06 -19.62 3.69
CA GLU A 107 11.04 -18.86 2.43
C GLU A 107 12.26 -17.94 2.29
#